data_AF-A0A7S3JY01-F1
#
_entry.id   AF-A0A7S3JY01-F1
#
_cell.length_a   1.000
_cell.length_b   1.000
_cell.length_c   1.000
_cell.angle_alpha   90.00
_cell.angle_beta   90.00
_cell.angle_gamma   90.00
#
_symmetry.space_group_name_H-M   'P 1'
#
loop_
_entity.id
_entity.type
_entity.pdbx_description
1 polymer ?
#
loop_
_entity_poly.entity_id
_entity_poly.type
_entity_poly.pdbx_seq_one_letter_code
_entity_poly.pdbx_strand_id
1 'polypeptide(L)'
;ESCAVMAADDATAAVLIADDRYLDDSNKALRCRCPIGYRVEYSSLFSCEIDGSCNAMHCIECASEGFDTSYSDNSACVSCPGSGIADDGDCLCGQDEKLIEQDQGGVYLSSKMCVACNSGFVQSGNEGSYIAGVWYPVDRYTCQQCPDTHMQYQDGICLCEDGYTALPFAATSDYKYGAVSCVNTIQLDETLELVQSEHEASSLIFRSVQTKSSKEPGKTQVEVTSAVMEYYYLNASTRCLYHDGTATADAACQTLANLCVLTQYDGESAVC
;
A
#
# COMPACT_ATOMS: atom_id res chain seq x y z
N GLU A 1 3.15 23.80 -15.18
CA GLU A 1 2.04 24.38 -15.94
C GLU A 1 0.99 23.30 -16.08
N SER A 2 -0.30 23.60 -15.93
CA SER A 2 -1.31 22.54 -16.01
C SER A 2 -1.45 22.08 -17.47
N CYS A 3 -1.63 20.78 -17.68
CA CYS A 3 -1.95 20.20 -18.98
C CYS A 3 -3.26 20.71 -19.61
N ALA A 4 -3.93 21.67 -18.95
CA ALA A 4 -5.20 22.27 -19.32
C ALA A 4 -5.08 23.58 -20.12
N VAL A 5 -3.89 23.95 -20.64
CA VAL A 5 -3.66 25.24 -21.33
C VAL A 5 -3.47 25.09 -22.86
N MET A 6 -3.95 24.00 -23.47
CA MET A 6 -4.12 23.96 -24.93
C MET A 6 -5.55 24.36 -25.29
N ALA A 7 -5.69 25.22 -26.31
CA ALA A 7 -6.81 26.14 -26.52
C ALA A 7 -8.21 25.49 -26.48
N ALA A 8 -9.13 26.20 -25.83
CA ALA A 8 -10.49 25.78 -25.49
C ALA A 8 -11.47 25.61 -26.67
N ASP A 9 -11.01 25.68 -27.93
CA ASP A 9 -11.88 25.69 -29.12
C ASP A 9 -11.93 24.34 -29.87
N ASP A 10 -11.24 23.30 -29.38
CA ASP A 10 -11.38 21.96 -29.90
C ASP A 10 -11.94 21.02 -28.82
N ALA A 11 -13.17 20.55 -28.99
CA ALA A 11 -13.84 19.67 -28.02
C ALA A 11 -13.08 18.34 -27.79
N THR A 12 -12.10 18.03 -28.64
CA THR A 12 -11.15 16.91 -28.52
C THR A 12 -9.84 17.25 -27.80
N ALA A 13 -9.51 18.53 -27.58
CA ALA A 13 -8.32 18.97 -26.83
C ALA A 13 -8.49 18.92 -25.30
N ALA A 14 -9.69 18.63 -24.82
CA ALA A 14 -10.08 18.72 -23.41
C ALA A 14 -9.66 17.54 -22.51
N VAL A 15 -8.80 16.63 -22.99
CA VAL A 15 -8.58 15.33 -22.32
C VAL A 15 -7.13 15.08 -21.87
N LEU A 16 -6.20 16.02 -22.05
CA LEU A 16 -4.83 15.79 -21.57
C LEU A 16 -4.75 15.82 -20.05
N ILE A 17 -4.11 14.79 -19.49
CA ILE A 17 -3.82 14.68 -18.06
C ILE A 17 -2.32 14.83 -17.81
N ALA A 18 -1.98 15.15 -16.57
CA ALA A 18 -0.58 15.15 -16.11
C ALA A 18 0.03 13.74 -16.23
N ASP A 19 1.24 13.65 -16.78
CA ASP A 19 1.99 12.38 -16.81
C ASP A 19 2.77 12.21 -15.50
N ASP A 20 2.21 11.42 -14.59
CA ASP A 20 2.74 11.09 -13.28
C ASP A 20 4.03 10.25 -13.32
N ARG A 21 4.41 9.74 -14.50
CA ARG A 21 5.68 9.04 -14.73
C ARG A 21 6.85 10.00 -14.90
N TYR A 22 6.59 11.29 -15.13
CA TYR A 22 7.60 12.32 -15.38
C TYR A 22 7.35 13.54 -14.49
N LEU A 23 7.79 13.46 -13.23
CA LEU A 23 7.65 14.54 -12.25
C LEU A 23 8.97 15.29 -12.03
N ASP A 24 8.88 16.58 -11.66
CA ASP A 24 10.00 17.33 -11.11
C ASP A 24 10.21 17.05 -9.61
N ASP A 25 11.25 17.62 -9.01
CA ASP A 25 11.56 17.48 -7.58
C ASP A 25 10.45 18.01 -6.64
N SER A 26 9.45 18.72 -7.18
CA SER A 26 8.28 19.24 -6.47
C SER A 26 6.99 18.46 -6.78
N ASN A 27 7.09 17.24 -7.33
CA ASN A 27 5.98 16.40 -7.76
C ASN A 27 5.04 17.05 -8.79
N LYS A 28 5.56 17.95 -9.63
CA LYS A 28 4.80 18.53 -10.75
C LYS A 28 5.13 17.78 -12.01
N ALA A 29 4.10 17.39 -12.77
CA ALA A 29 4.31 16.76 -14.06
C ALA A 29 5.04 17.69 -15.03
N LEU A 30 6.10 17.15 -15.62
CA LEU A 30 6.92 17.77 -16.65
C LEU A 30 6.36 17.54 -18.06
N ARG A 31 5.38 16.62 -18.18
CA ARG A 31 4.77 16.21 -19.46
C ARG A 31 3.28 15.95 -19.29
N CYS A 32 2.57 15.97 -20.41
CA CYS A 32 1.17 15.61 -20.50
C CYS A 32 1.01 14.31 -21.29
N ARG A 33 -0.06 13.58 -21.01
CA ARG A 33 -0.45 12.36 -21.72
C ARG A 33 -1.95 12.31 -21.95
N CYS A 34 -2.37 11.44 -22.85
CA CYS A 34 -3.78 11.05 -22.96
C CYS A 34 -4.17 10.19 -21.75
N PRO A 35 -5.43 10.21 -21.33
CA PRO A 35 -5.89 9.29 -20.28
C PRO A 35 -6.02 7.89 -20.88
N ILE A 36 -6.16 6.90 -20.01
CA ILE A 36 -6.45 5.53 -20.46
C ILE A 36 -7.75 5.52 -21.26
N GLY A 37 -7.81 4.67 -22.29
CA GLY A 37 -8.90 4.64 -23.27
C GLY A 37 -8.66 5.54 -24.49
N TYR A 38 -7.54 6.27 -24.51
CA TYR A 38 -7.15 7.10 -25.64
C TYR A 38 -5.71 6.81 -26.05
N ARG A 39 -5.45 6.77 -27.36
CA ARG A 39 -4.08 6.75 -27.89
C ARG A 39 -3.61 8.14 -28.27
N VAL A 40 -2.31 8.36 -28.16
CA VAL A 40 -1.66 9.58 -28.65
C VAL A 40 -1.52 9.51 -30.16
N GLU A 41 -1.89 10.61 -30.83
CA GLU A 41 -1.53 10.86 -32.21
C GLU A 41 -0.75 12.17 -32.30
N TYR A 42 0.42 12.09 -32.94
CA TYR A 42 1.24 13.26 -33.24
C TYR A 42 0.88 13.76 -34.62
N SER A 43 0.46 15.03 -34.72
CA SER A 43 0.34 15.69 -36.02
C SER A 43 1.71 15.72 -36.68
N SER A 44 1.80 15.17 -37.90
CA SER A 44 3.00 15.29 -38.73
C SER A 44 3.29 16.74 -39.17
N LEU A 45 2.31 17.63 -39.01
CA LEU A 45 2.41 19.06 -39.27
C LEU A 45 2.45 19.77 -37.93
N PHE A 46 3.64 19.89 -37.36
CA PHE A 46 3.90 20.74 -36.20
C PHE A 46 3.74 22.21 -36.64
N SER A 47 2.50 22.66 -36.76
CA SER A 47 2.16 24.05 -37.05
C SER A 47 1.65 24.68 -35.77
N CYS A 48 2.33 25.74 -35.33
CA CYS A 48 1.76 26.64 -34.36
C CYS A 48 0.97 27.72 -35.11
N GLU A 49 -0.29 27.90 -34.76
CA GLU A 49 -1.07 29.03 -35.27
C GLU A 49 -0.53 30.34 -34.67
N ILE A 50 -0.92 31.45 -35.29
CA ILE A 50 -0.45 32.80 -34.94
C ILE A 50 -0.90 33.20 -33.51
N ASP A 51 -1.95 32.56 -33.00
CA ASP A 51 -2.46 32.75 -31.64
C ASP A 51 -1.64 32.01 -30.56
N GLY A 52 -0.62 31.25 -30.96
CA GLY A 52 0.24 30.48 -30.07
C GLY A 52 -0.25 29.07 -29.74
N SER A 53 -1.36 28.62 -30.34
CA SER A 53 -1.77 27.22 -30.28
C SER A 53 -0.86 26.36 -31.15
N CYS A 54 -0.32 25.26 -30.62
CA CYS A 54 0.54 24.34 -31.36
C CYS A 54 -0.12 22.97 -31.46
N ASN A 55 -0.26 22.44 -32.68
CA ASN A 55 -0.77 21.09 -32.94
C ASN A 55 0.29 20.03 -32.57
N ALA A 56 0.52 19.80 -31.28
CA ALA A 56 1.63 18.98 -30.80
C ALA A 56 1.22 17.56 -30.34
N MET A 57 -0.03 17.35 -29.91
CA MET A 57 -0.53 16.06 -29.41
C MET A 57 -2.05 16.03 -29.44
N HIS A 58 -2.65 14.99 -30.03
CA HIS A 58 -4.09 14.72 -30.00
C HIS A 58 -4.36 13.37 -29.33
N CYS A 59 -5.49 13.28 -28.62
CA CYS A 59 -5.96 12.04 -28.02
C CYS A 59 -7.10 11.48 -28.86
N ILE A 60 -6.92 10.26 -29.37
CA ILE A 60 -7.95 9.56 -30.15
C ILE A 60 -8.58 8.51 -29.25
N GLU A 61 -9.90 8.58 -29.13
CA GLU A 61 -10.69 7.65 -28.32
C GLU A 61 -10.67 6.26 -28.94
N CYS A 62 -10.24 5.26 -28.18
CA CYS A 62 -10.09 3.89 -28.67
C CYS A 62 -11.43 3.23 -29.01
N ALA A 63 -12.50 3.60 -28.32
CA ALA A 63 -13.85 3.14 -28.63
C ALA A 63 -14.28 3.52 -30.06
N SER A 64 -13.86 4.68 -30.55
CA SER A 64 -14.15 5.13 -31.92
C SER A 64 -13.44 4.29 -33.00
N GLU A 65 -12.35 3.61 -32.61
CA GLU A 65 -11.57 2.71 -33.46
C GLU A 65 -11.97 1.23 -33.29
N GLY A 66 -12.99 0.95 -32.48
CA GLY A 66 -13.49 -0.41 -32.23
C GLY A 66 -12.70 -1.21 -31.19
N PHE A 67 -11.92 -0.53 -30.35
CA PHE A 67 -11.16 -1.13 -29.25
C PHE A 67 -11.74 -0.75 -27.88
N ASP A 68 -11.43 -1.54 -26.86
CA ASP A 68 -11.94 -1.32 -25.50
C ASP A 68 -11.15 -0.23 -24.76
N THR A 69 -9.83 -0.18 -24.96
CA THR A 69 -8.94 0.73 -24.21
C THR A 69 -7.65 1.06 -24.99
N SER A 70 -6.70 1.72 -24.33
CA SER A 70 -5.34 1.97 -24.80
C SER A 70 -4.29 1.20 -23.98
N TYR A 71 -3.08 1.05 -24.49
CA TYR A 71 -1.93 0.72 -23.64
C TYR A 71 -1.70 1.77 -22.54
N SER A 72 -1.02 1.38 -21.46
CA SER A 72 -0.73 2.24 -20.30
C SER A 72 0.07 3.49 -20.67
N ASP A 73 0.84 3.41 -21.76
CA ASP A 73 1.63 4.50 -22.31
C ASP A 73 0.94 5.28 -23.43
N ASN A 74 -0.33 4.95 -23.73
CA ASN A 74 -1.14 5.56 -24.78
C ASN A 74 -0.58 5.39 -26.19
N SER A 75 0.32 4.42 -26.43
CA SER A 75 0.95 4.25 -27.75
C SER A 75 -0.01 3.72 -28.83
N ALA A 76 -1.00 2.92 -28.45
CA ALA A 76 -2.03 2.42 -29.35
C ALA A 76 -3.29 1.99 -28.59
N CYS A 77 -4.37 1.77 -29.36
CA CYS A 77 -5.61 1.18 -28.90
C CYS A 77 -5.54 -0.35 -28.93
N VAL A 78 -6.19 -0.98 -27.95
CA VAL A 78 -6.10 -2.41 -27.69
C VAL A 78 -7.39 -2.94 -27.03
N SER A 79 -7.70 -4.21 -27.25
CA SER A 79 -8.86 -4.86 -26.64
C SER A 79 -8.54 -5.44 -25.26
N CYS A 80 -9.57 -5.51 -24.42
CA CYS A 80 -9.53 -6.13 -23.11
C CYS A 80 -9.79 -7.64 -23.18
N PRO A 81 -9.35 -8.42 -22.18
CA PRO A 81 -9.57 -9.87 -22.12
C PRO A 81 -11.03 -10.28 -21.80
N GLY A 82 -12.03 -9.40 -22.04
CA GLY A 82 -13.46 -9.69 -21.88
C GLY A 82 -14.00 -9.56 -20.45
N SER A 83 -13.16 -9.25 -19.46
CA SER A 83 -13.49 -9.07 -18.04
C SER A 83 -14.13 -7.72 -17.70
N GLY A 84 -14.36 -6.86 -18.69
CA GLY A 84 -14.94 -5.53 -18.54
C GLY A 84 -13.91 -4.41 -18.54
N ILE A 85 -14.43 -3.18 -18.40
CA ILE A 85 -13.66 -1.93 -18.40
C ILE A 85 -13.95 -1.22 -17.08
N ALA A 86 -12.91 -0.71 -16.42
CA ALA A 86 -13.01 0.07 -15.18
C ALA A 86 -13.53 1.49 -15.46
N ASP A 87 -13.88 2.22 -14.41
CA ASP A 87 -14.36 3.61 -14.52
C ASP A 87 -13.32 4.58 -15.12
N ASP A 88 -12.03 4.24 -15.02
CA ASP A 88 -10.93 5.00 -15.64
C ASP A 88 -10.64 4.60 -17.09
N GLY A 89 -11.41 3.67 -17.65
CA GLY A 89 -11.30 3.21 -19.03
C GLY A 89 -10.29 2.07 -19.26
N ASP A 90 -9.64 1.55 -18.22
CA ASP A 90 -8.72 0.40 -18.38
C ASP A 90 -9.42 -0.96 -18.27
N CYS A 91 -8.74 -2.03 -18.67
CA CYS A 91 -9.26 -3.38 -18.52
C CYS A 91 -9.30 -3.82 -17.06
N LEU A 92 -10.34 -4.59 -16.73
CA LEU A 92 -10.45 -5.29 -15.46
C LEU A 92 -9.81 -6.67 -15.56
N CYS A 93 -9.26 -7.17 -14.46
CA CYS A 93 -8.90 -8.57 -14.30
C CYS A 93 -9.70 -9.21 -13.18
N GLY A 94 -9.69 -10.54 -13.13
CA GLY A 94 -10.25 -11.29 -12.01
C GLY A 94 -9.51 -10.97 -10.71
N GLN A 95 -10.05 -11.48 -9.61
CA GLN A 95 -9.36 -11.44 -8.34
C GLN A 95 -7.98 -12.11 -8.48
N ASP A 96 -6.94 -11.49 -7.95
CA ASP A 96 -5.56 -11.99 -7.89
C ASP A 96 -4.86 -12.14 -9.24
N GLU A 97 -5.35 -11.42 -10.24
CA GLU A 97 -4.74 -11.34 -11.54
C GLU A 97 -4.25 -9.92 -11.80
N LYS A 98 -3.05 -9.82 -12.40
CA LYS A 98 -2.57 -8.56 -12.96
C LYS A 98 -2.83 -8.50 -14.45
N LEU A 99 -3.01 -7.29 -14.94
CA LEU A 99 -3.05 -6.94 -16.34
C LEU A 99 -1.61 -6.89 -16.89
N ILE A 100 -1.41 -7.52 -18.04
CA ILE A 100 -0.19 -7.40 -18.81
C ILE A 100 -0.52 -6.92 -20.22
N GLU A 101 0.35 -6.06 -20.74
CA GLU A 101 0.25 -5.51 -22.09
C GLU A 101 1.46 -5.82 -22.96
N GLN A 102 2.54 -6.32 -22.36
CA GLN A 102 3.76 -6.74 -23.04
C GLN A 102 4.11 -8.18 -22.66
N ASP A 103 4.78 -8.87 -23.58
CA ASP A 103 5.40 -10.17 -23.28
C ASP A 103 6.71 -10.01 -22.49
N GLN A 104 7.37 -11.13 -22.18
CA GLN A 104 8.65 -11.12 -21.45
C GLN A 104 9.79 -10.41 -22.21
N GLY A 105 9.65 -10.19 -23.52
CA GLY A 105 10.59 -9.46 -24.37
C GLY A 105 10.27 -7.96 -24.49
N GLY A 106 9.22 -7.47 -23.84
CA GLY A 106 8.76 -6.08 -23.94
C GLY A 106 7.97 -5.78 -25.21
N VAL A 107 7.53 -6.79 -25.96
CA VAL A 107 6.72 -6.62 -27.16
C VAL A 107 5.26 -6.50 -26.76
N TYR A 108 4.58 -5.46 -27.25
CA TYR A 108 3.16 -5.25 -27.00
C TYR A 108 2.30 -6.42 -27.54
N LEU A 109 1.39 -6.89 -26.72
CA LEU A 109 0.43 -7.95 -27.03
C LEU A 109 -0.73 -7.38 -27.85
N SER A 110 -1.24 -8.11 -28.84
CA SER A 110 -2.39 -7.66 -29.67
C SER A 110 -3.68 -7.41 -28.87
N SER A 111 -3.77 -7.93 -27.66
CA SER A 111 -4.82 -7.68 -26.67
C SER A 111 -4.18 -7.72 -25.29
N LYS A 112 -4.66 -6.92 -24.33
CA LYS A 112 -4.21 -7.07 -22.95
C LYS A 112 -4.65 -8.43 -22.41
N MET A 113 -3.92 -8.94 -21.43
CA MET A 113 -4.20 -10.25 -20.82
C MET A 113 -4.17 -10.15 -19.30
N CYS A 114 -4.97 -10.98 -18.64
CA CYS A 114 -4.90 -11.18 -17.21
C CYS A 114 -4.03 -12.40 -16.91
N VAL A 115 -3.13 -12.25 -15.95
CA VAL A 115 -2.24 -13.31 -15.49
C VAL A 115 -2.28 -13.37 -13.97
N ALA A 116 -2.51 -14.56 -13.44
CA ALA A 116 -2.51 -14.81 -12.00
C ALA A 116 -1.20 -14.35 -11.35
N CYS A 117 -1.32 -13.72 -10.20
CA CYS A 117 -0.20 -13.41 -9.33
C CYS A 117 0.42 -14.70 -8.76
N ASN A 118 1.72 -14.65 -8.50
CA ASN A 118 2.39 -15.74 -7.79
C ASN A 118 1.87 -15.81 -6.34
N SER A 119 1.97 -16.99 -5.72
CA SER A 119 1.65 -17.18 -4.31
C SER A 119 2.41 -16.17 -3.42
N GLY A 120 1.70 -15.54 -2.48
CA GLY A 120 2.25 -14.52 -1.57
C GLY A 120 2.27 -13.11 -2.15
N PHE A 121 1.77 -12.92 -3.37
CA PHE A 121 1.52 -11.61 -3.96
C PHE A 121 0.03 -11.35 -4.10
N VAL A 122 -0.35 -10.10 -3.89
CA VAL A 122 -1.68 -9.54 -4.01
C VAL A 122 -1.74 -8.58 -5.20
N GLN A 123 -2.87 -8.53 -5.89
CA GLN A 123 -3.19 -7.42 -6.77
C GLN A 123 -4.23 -6.54 -6.08
N SER A 124 -3.97 -5.24 -6.00
CA SER A 124 -4.80 -4.25 -5.32
C SER A 124 -6.02 -3.85 -6.17
N GLY A 125 -6.82 -4.83 -6.60
CA GLY A 125 -8.08 -4.69 -7.34
C GLY A 125 -8.23 -3.45 -8.24
N ASN A 126 -9.43 -2.87 -8.20
CA ASN A 126 -9.78 -1.60 -8.85
C ASN A 126 -9.87 -0.43 -7.87
N GLU A 127 -9.88 -0.74 -6.58
CA GLU A 127 -9.93 0.22 -5.50
C GLU A 127 -8.79 -0.10 -4.53
N GLY A 128 -8.15 0.94 -4.00
CA GLY A 128 -7.11 0.77 -3.01
C GLY A 128 -7.72 0.13 -1.76
N SER A 129 -6.99 -0.78 -1.13
CA SER A 129 -7.50 -1.52 0.02
C SER A 129 -6.43 -1.73 1.07
N TYR A 130 -6.86 -1.89 2.32
CA TYR A 130 -5.99 -2.33 3.41
C TYR A 130 -5.98 -3.85 3.45
N ILE A 131 -4.80 -4.43 3.33
CA ILE A 131 -4.58 -5.88 3.40
C ILE A 131 -3.51 -6.12 4.45
N ALA A 132 -3.86 -6.89 5.48
CA ALA A 132 -2.97 -7.15 6.62
C ALA A 132 -2.35 -5.86 7.21
N GLY A 133 -3.12 -4.77 7.25
CA GLY A 133 -2.72 -3.50 7.84
C GLY A 133 -1.82 -2.60 7.00
N VAL A 134 -1.55 -3.00 5.75
CA VAL A 134 -0.85 -2.17 4.77
C VAL A 134 -1.85 -1.66 3.74
N TRP A 135 -1.77 -0.37 3.41
CA TRP A 135 -2.51 0.22 2.31
C TRP A 135 -1.85 -0.13 0.99
N TYR A 136 -2.59 -0.77 0.09
CA TYR A 136 -2.18 -1.07 -1.26
C TYR A 136 -2.91 -0.12 -2.22
N PRO A 137 -2.20 0.84 -2.87
CA PRO A 137 -2.80 1.72 -3.86
C PRO A 137 -3.15 0.92 -5.13
N VAL A 138 -4.16 1.36 -5.88
CA VAL A 138 -4.57 0.73 -7.14
C VAL A 138 -3.39 0.61 -8.11
N ASP A 139 -2.97 -0.62 -8.38
CA ASP A 139 -2.03 -0.97 -9.43
C ASP A 139 -2.51 -2.26 -10.12
N ARG A 140 -3.00 -2.13 -11.35
CA ARG A 140 -3.49 -3.27 -12.15
C ARG A 140 -2.36 -4.03 -12.84
N TYR A 141 -1.16 -3.46 -12.92
CA TYR A 141 -0.05 -4.02 -13.70
C TYR A 141 0.98 -4.76 -12.84
N THR A 142 0.92 -4.57 -11.53
CA THR A 142 1.87 -5.15 -10.58
C THR A 142 1.18 -6.01 -9.55
N CYS A 143 1.73 -7.20 -9.31
CA CYS A 143 1.43 -7.97 -8.11
C CYS A 143 2.36 -7.46 -6.99
N GLN A 144 1.80 -7.05 -5.87
CA GLN A 144 2.50 -6.52 -4.70
C GLN A 144 2.66 -7.62 -3.65
N GLN A 145 3.76 -7.67 -2.92
CA GLN A 145 3.97 -8.73 -1.92
C GLN A 145 3.09 -8.50 -0.68
N CYS A 146 2.62 -9.58 -0.04
CA CYS A 146 2.04 -9.49 1.31
C CYS A 146 3.04 -8.81 2.29
N PRO A 147 2.55 -8.20 3.39
CA PRO A 147 3.41 -7.40 4.27
C PRO A 147 4.56 -8.16 4.92
N ASP A 148 4.40 -9.47 5.11
CA ASP A 148 5.42 -10.37 5.67
C ASP A 148 5.75 -11.48 4.67
N THR A 149 7.02 -11.88 4.62
CA THR A 149 7.52 -12.91 3.69
C THR A 149 6.98 -14.30 4.01
N HIS A 150 6.50 -14.54 5.24
CA HIS A 150 5.85 -15.78 5.66
C HIS A 150 4.32 -15.69 5.52
N MET A 151 3.81 -14.80 4.65
CA MET A 151 2.41 -14.77 4.27
C MET A 151 2.17 -15.36 2.90
N GLN A 152 1.09 -16.12 2.79
CA GLN A 152 0.48 -16.53 1.54
C GLN A 152 -0.79 -15.74 1.30
N TYR A 153 -0.98 -15.35 0.05
CA TYR A 153 -2.22 -14.72 -0.38
C TYR A 153 -3.23 -15.79 -0.77
N GLN A 154 -4.40 -15.77 -0.17
CA GLN A 154 -5.49 -16.69 -0.47
C GLN A 154 -6.84 -15.98 -0.26
N ASP A 155 -7.75 -16.09 -1.24
CA ASP A 155 -9.15 -15.66 -1.14
C ASP A 155 -9.34 -14.21 -0.64
N GLY A 156 -8.52 -13.26 -1.10
CA GLY A 156 -8.67 -11.85 -0.70
C GLY A 156 -7.78 -11.41 0.46
N ILE A 157 -7.09 -12.33 1.13
CA ILE A 157 -6.40 -12.06 2.40
C ILE A 157 -4.97 -12.63 2.41
N CYS A 158 -4.06 -11.92 3.08
CA CYS A 158 -2.73 -12.43 3.43
C CYS A 158 -2.82 -13.19 4.75
N LEU A 159 -2.45 -14.48 4.73
CA LEU A 159 -2.46 -15.39 5.87
C LEU A 159 -1.04 -15.89 6.14
N CYS A 160 -0.68 -16.07 7.41
CA CYS A 160 0.60 -16.69 7.74
C CYS A 160 0.65 -18.14 7.29
N GLU A 161 1.84 -18.57 6.85
CA GLU A 161 2.14 -19.96 6.52
C GLU A 161 2.06 -20.87 7.76
N ASP A 162 1.93 -22.18 7.53
CA ASP A 162 1.94 -23.18 8.59
C ASP A 162 3.20 -23.06 9.47
N GLY A 163 3.01 -23.06 10.79
CA GLY A 163 4.09 -22.86 11.77
C GLY A 163 4.41 -21.40 12.10
N TYR A 164 3.64 -20.46 11.54
CA TYR A 164 3.68 -19.05 11.89
C TYR A 164 2.33 -18.56 12.41
N THR A 165 2.39 -17.67 13.39
CA THR A 165 1.24 -17.01 13.99
C THR A 165 1.22 -15.54 13.59
N ALA A 166 0.06 -15.05 13.15
CA ALA A 166 -0.14 -13.64 12.83
C ALA A 166 -0.16 -12.80 14.11
N LEU A 167 0.65 -11.74 14.12
CA LEU A 167 0.65 -10.72 15.16
C LEU A 167 0.27 -9.35 14.59
N PRO A 168 -0.60 -8.59 15.28
CA PRO A 168 -1.28 -8.95 16.54
C PRO A 168 -2.33 -10.06 16.33
N PHE A 169 -2.72 -10.74 17.42
CA PHE A 169 -3.69 -11.83 17.40
C PHE A 169 -5.10 -11.44 16.89
N ALA A 170 -5.42 -10.13 16.88
CA ALA A 170 -6.66 -9.61 16.35
C ALA A 170 -6.65 -9.58 14.81
N ALA A 171 -6.82 -10.76 14.19
CA ALA A 171 -7.06 -10.94 12.76
C ALA A 171 -8.48 -10.51 12.33
N THR A 172 -9.05 -9.48 12.96
CA THR A 172 -10.40 -8.98 12.66
C THR A 172 -10.31 -7.64 11.94
N SER A 173 -9.89 -7.64 10.67
CA SER A 173 -10.10 -6.58 9.65
C SER A 173 -9.80 -5.10 9.99
N ASP A 174 -9.34 -4.80 11.19
CA ASP A 174 -9.30 -3.46 11.78
C ASP A 174 -7.86 -3.18 12.24
N TYR A 175 -6.91 -3.48 11.34
CA TYR A 175 -5.47 -3.30 11.48
C TYR A 175 -5.10 -1.80 11.54
N LYS A 176 -5.52 -1.13 12.61
CA LYS A 176 -5.44 0.33 12.76
C LYS A 176 -4.04 0.84 13.08
N TYR A 177 -3.11 -0.04 13.45
CA TYR A 177 -1.85 0.35 14.08
C TYR A 177 -0.60 -0.03 13.28
N GLY A 178 -0.72 -0.81 12.21
CA GLY A 178 0.42 -1.17 11.37
C GLY A 178 0.21 -2.44 10.54
N ALA A 179 1.30 -2.89 9.91
CA ALA A 179 1.39 -4.12 9.14
C ALA A 179 1.45 -5.36 10.05
N VAL A 180 0.59 -6.35 9.78
CA VAL A 180 0.61 -7.65 10.44
C VAL A 180 1.94 -8.36 10.12
N SER A 181 2.53 -8.99 11.12
CA SER A 181 3.74 -9.80 10.97
C SER A 181 3.45 -11.27 11.26
N CYS A 182 4.15 -12.17 10.59
CA CYS A 182 4.10 -13.60 10.86
C CYS A 182 5.33 -13.98 11.70
N VAL A 183 5.08 -14.52 12.89
CA VAL A 183 6.12 -14.91 13.83
C VAL A 183 6.06 -16.41 14.05
N ASN A 184 7.22 -17.08 14.14
CA ASN A 184 7.26 -18.52 14.33
C ASN A 184 6.49 -18.91 15.61
N THR A 185 5.53 -19.84 15.48
CA THR A 185 4.60 -20.18 16.57
C THR A 185 5.32 -20.71 17.80
N ILE A 186 6.35 -21.54 17.63
CA ILE A 186 7.11 -22.11 18.75
C ILE A 186 7.85 -21.01 19.52
N GLN A 187 8.51 -20.10 18.78
CA GLN A 187 9.21 -18.96 19.40
C GLN A 187 8.25 -18.01 20.12
N LEU A 188 7.07 -17.80 19.55
CA LEU A 188 6.03 -16.98 20.17
C LEU A 188 5.52 -17.61 21.47
N ASP A 189 5.24 -18.92 21.47
CA ASP A 189 4.79 -19.66 22.64
C ASP A 189 5.83 -19.63 23.76
N GLU A 190 7.11 -19.90 23.44
CA GLU A 190 8.22 -19.80 24.39
C GLU A 190 8.39 -18.36 24.92
N THR A 191 8.18 -17.35 24.08
CA THR A 191 8.20 -15.94 24.51
C THR A 191 7.06 -15.66 25.49
N LEU A 192 5.84 -16.09 25.19
CA LEU A 192 4.66 -15.91 26.04
C LEU A 192 4.83 -16.56 27.42
N GLU A 193 5.48 -17.72 27.50
CA GLU A 193 5.83 -18.36 28.77
C GLU A 193 6.81 -17.51 29.62
N LEU A 194 7.70 -16.76 28.97
CA LEU A 194 8.67 -15.89 29.64
C LEU A 194 8.06 -14.55 30.08
N VAL A 195 7.23 -13.92 29.24
CA VAL A 195 6.67 -12.57 29.51
C VAL A 195 5.36 -12.59 30.32
N GLN A 196 4.89 -13.77 30.74
CA GLN A 196 3.75 -14.04 31.64
C GLN A 196 2.35 -13.58 31.15
N SER A 197 2.18 -12.43 30.49
CA SER A 197 0.98 -12.13 29.66
C SER A 197 1.10 -10.87 28.79
N GLU A 198 0.44 -10.87 27.63
CA GLU A 198 0.25 -9.69 26.75
C GLU A 198 -0.52 -8.55 27.46
N HIS A 199 -1.38 -8.89 28.42
CA HIS A 199 -2.16 -7.93 29.19
C HIS A 199 -1.29 -7.08 30.11
N GLU A 200 -0.30 -7.68 30.78
CA GLU A 200 0.64 -6.95 31.63
C GLU A 200 1.54 -6.03 30.81
N ALA A 201 1.91 -6.42 29.60
CA ALA A 201 2.72 -5.59 28.70
C ALA A 201 1.94 -4.41 28.10
N SER A 202 0.62 -4.56 27.94
CA SER A 202 -0.26 -3.54 27.37
C SER A 202 -0.91 -2.62 28.41
N SER A 203 -0.93 -3.02 29.69
CA SER A 203 -1.45 -2.19 30.78
C SER A 203 -0.36 -1.28 31.36
N LEU A 204 -0.56 0.04 31.22
CA LEU A 204 0.37 1.06 31.72
C LEU A 204 -0.25 1.78 32.93
N ILE A 205 0.47 1.81 34.04
CA ILE A 205 0.04 2.53 35.25
C ILE A 205 0.73 3.90 35.28
N PHE A 206 -0.07 4.96 35.15
CA PHE A 206 0.40 6.34 35.28
C PHE A 206 0.09 6.89 36.66
N ARG A 207 1.09 7.44 37.35
CA ARG A 207 0.88 8.23 38.57
C ARG A 207 0.56 9.67 38.19
N SER A 208 -0.66 10.13 38.48
CA SER A 208 -1.04 11.52 38.19
C SER A 208 -0.26 12.50 39.07
N VAL A 209 0.53 13.36 38.43
CA VAL A 209 1.35 14.39 39.09
C VAL A 209 0.53 15.65 39.41
N GLN A 210 -0.69 15.79 38.89
CA GLN A 210 -1.56 16.95 39.10
C GLN A 210 -2.97 16.55 39.55
N THR A 211 -3.21 16.53 40.86
CA THR A 211 -4.57 16.64 41.39
C THR A 211 -4.88 18.12 41.61
N LYS A 212 -5.93 18.63 40.96
CA LYS A 212 -6.39 20.04 41.04
C LYS A 212 -6.80 20.49 42.46
N SER A 213 -6.77 19.60 43.46
CA SER A 213 -7.01 19.95 44.87
C SER A 213 -5.89 19.41 45.75
N SER A 214 -5.14 20.36 46.30
CA SER A 214 -3.93 20.25 47.09
C SER A 214 -4.12 19.63 48.48
N LYS A 215 -4.54 18.37 48.58
CA LYS A 215 -4.44 17.63 49.86
C LYS A 215 -3.77 16.27 49.80
N GLU A 216 -3.65 15.61 48.64
CA GLU A 216 -2.82 14.41 48.49
C GLU A 216 -2.19 14.37 47.08
N PRO A 217 -1.02 15.01 46.87
CA PRO A 217 -0.26 14.81 45.64
C PRO A 217 0.26 13.37 45.62
N GLY A 218 -0.05 12.62 44.55
CA GLY A 218 0.61 11.34 44.25
C GLY A 218 -0.15 10.04 44.55
N LYS A 219 -1.47 10.04 44.83
CA LYS A 219 -2.22 8.79 45.11
C LYS A 219 -3.15 8.29 43.99
N THR A 220 -3.34 9.04 42.90
CA THR A 220 -4.23 8.58 41.82
C THR A 220 -3.40 7.90 40.76
N GLN A 221 -3.32 6.57 40.84
CA GLN A 221 -2.88 5.72 39.74
C GLN A 221 -4.02 5.66 38.71
N VAL A 222 -3.67 5.87 37.44
CA VAL A 222 -4.57 5.68 36.30
C VAL A 222 -3.99 4.56 35.47
N GLU A 223 -4.73 3.48 35.36
CA GLU A 223 -4.40 2.37 34.47
C GLU A 223 -4.91 2.69 33.07
N VAL A 224 -4.06 2.52 32.06
CA VAL A 224 -4.39 2.72 30.65
C VAL A 224 -3.90 1.50 29.87
N THR A 225 -4.82 0.79 29.25
CA THR A 225 -4.49 -0.24 28.27
C THR A 225 -4.13 0.41 26.95
N SER A 226 -2.92 0.14 26.44
CA SER A 226 -2.41 0.67 25.19
C SER A 226 -2.51 -0.37 24.08
N ALA A 227 -3.42 -0.14 23.14
CA ALA A 227 -3.55 -0.97 21.94
C ALA A 227 -2.26 -0.97 21.08
N VAL A 228 -1.44 0.08 21.17
CA VAL A 228 -0.12 0.13 20.50
C VAL A 228 0.88 -0.81 21.19
N MET A 229 0.87 -0.87 22.52
CA MET A 229 1.70 -1.82 23.25
C MET A 229 1.28 -3.26 22.93
N GLU A 230 -0.02 -3.54 23.01
CA GLU A 230 -0.58 -4.85 22.61
C GLU A 230 -0.15 -5.22 21.19
N TYR A 231 -0.21 -4.26 20.27
CA TYR A 231 0.18 -4.47 18.88
C TYR A 231 1.66 -4.83 18.68
N TYR A 232 2.57 -4.06 19.27
CA TYR A 232 4.00 -4.17 18.96
C TYR A 232 4.76 -5.08 19.93
N TYR A 233 4.31 -5.23 21.16
CA TYR A 233 5.12 -5.83 22.22
C TYR A 233 5.49 -7.28 21.92
N LEU A 234 4.52 -8.17 21.64
CA LEU A 234 4.83 -9.58 21.42
C LEU A 234 5.70 -9.81 20.18
N ASN A 235 5.44 -9.07 19.10
CA ASN A 235 6.26 -9.16 17.89
C ASN A 235 7.70 -8.71 18.17
N ALA A 236 7.85 -7.57 18.84
CA ALA A 236 9.16 -7.01 19.20
C ALA A 236 9.92 -7.92 20.19
N SER A 237 9.26 -8.39 21.24
CA SER A 237 9.80 -9.32 22.24
C SER A 237 10.28 -10.62 21.60
N THR A 238 9.44 -11.26 20.79
CA THR A 238 9.77 -12.55 20.18
C THR A 238 10.93 -12.41 19.20
N ARG A 239 10.87 -11.44 18.27
CA ARG A 239 11.94 -11.24 17.27
C ARG A 239 13.24 -10.77 17.89
N CYS A 240 13.19 -10.05 19.01
CA CYS A 240 14.41 -9.67 19.73
C CYS A 240 15.01 -10.82 20.52
N LEU A 241 14.18 -11.65 21.17
CA LEU A 241 14.64 -12.82 21.90
C LEU A 241 15.31 -13.85 20.97
N TYR A 242 14.72 -14.08 19.80
CA TYR A 242 15.23 -14.98 18.76
C TYR A 242 15.92 -14.21 17.63
N HIS A 243 16.68 -13.18 17.97
CA HIS A 243 17.37 -12.32 17.00
C HIS A 243 18.21 -13.15 16.01
N ASP A 244 17.98 -12.91 14.71
CA ASP A 244 18.57 -13.70 13.61
C ASP A 244 19.66 -12.94 12.84
N GLY A 245 20.09 -11.78 13.33
CA GLY A 245 21.09 -10.94 12.67
C GLY A 245 20.55 -10.07 11.53
N THR A 246 19.23 -10.05 11.29
CA THR A 246 18.63 -9.22 10.24
C THR A 246 18.29 -7.82 10.72
N ALA A 247 18.18 -6.87 9.78
CA ALA A 247 17.73 -5.50 10.06
C ALA A 247 16.31 -5.48 10.66
N THR A 248 15.46 -6.46 10.32
CA THR A 248 14.13 -6.62 10.90
C THR A 248 14.20 -6.98 12.38
N ALA A 249 15.08 -7.91 12.76
CA ALA A 249 15.30 -8.26 14.16
C ALA A 249 15.94 -7.10 14.95
N ASP A 250 16.87 -6.35 14.34
CA ASP A 250 17.42 -5.12 14.93
C ASP A 250 16.32 -4.08 15.22
N ALA A 251 15.44 -3.84 14.25
CA ALA A 251 14.31 -2.93 14.39
C ALA A 251 13.31 -3.42 15.46
N ALA A 252 13.11 -4.73 15.58
CA ALA A 252 12.28 -5.32 16.63
C ALA A 252 12.89 -5.10 18.03
N CYS A 253 14.19 -5.34 18.21
CA CYS A 253 14.86 -5.03 19.47
C CYS A 253 14.82 -3.54 19.83
N GLN A 254 15.01 -2.66 18.85
CA GLN A 254 14.88 -1.22 19.08
C GLN A 254 13.45 -0.84 19.45
N THR A 255 12.45 -1.42 18.79
CA THR A 255 11.04 -1.24 19.13
C THR A 255 10.79 -1.69 20.57
N LEU A 256 11.24 -2.88 20.96
CA LEU A 256 11.11 -3.37 22.33
C LEU A 256 11.74 -2.39 23.34
N ALA A 257 12.99 -1.99 23.12
CA ALA A 257 13.66 -1.02 23.99
C ALA A 257 12.87 0.29 24.13
N ASN A 258 12.33 0.80 23.03
CA ASN A 258 11.49 2.01 23.04
C ASN A 258 10.20 1.80 23.83
N LEU A 259 9.52 0.67 23.67
CA LEU A 259 8.32 0.34 24.44
C LEU A 259 8.64 0.28 25.94
N CYS A 260 9.79 -0.28 26.30
CA CYS A 260 10.17 -0.46 27.70
C CYS A 260 10.58 0.85 28.38
N VAL A 261 11.13 1.82 27.65
CA VAL A 261 11.29 3.19 28.18
C VAL A 261 9.93 3.81 28.51
N LEU A 262 8.87 3.51 27.76
CA LEU A 262 7.53 4.02 28.04
C LEU A 262 6.89 3.35 29.27
N THR A 263 7.32 2.14 29.67
CA THR A 263 6.83 1.47 30.88
C THR A 263 7.62 1.86 32.15
N GLN A 264 8.87 2.30 32.01
CA GLN A 264 9.75 2.73 33.12
C GLN A 264 9.38 4.08 33.78
N TYR A 265 8.20 4.63 33.51
CA TYR A 265 7.68 5.78 34.27
C TYR A 265 7.17 5.40 35.67
N ASP A 266 7.03 4.11 35.99
CA ASP A 266 6.85 3.61 37.36
C ASP A 266 8.09 2.83 37.81
N GLY A 267 8.68 3.23 38.94
CA GLY A 267 9.87 2.59 39.50
C GLY A 267 9.60 1.23 40.16
N GLU A 268 8.34 0.83 40.26
CA GLU A 268 7.92 -0.50 40.75
C GLU A 268 7.60 -1.49 39.60
N SER A 269 7.50 -1.01 38.36
CA SER A 269 7.25 -1.89 37.21
C SER A 269 8.47 -2.76 36.93
N ALA A 270 8.24 -4.04 36.64
CA ALA A 270 9.29 -4.91 36.12
C ALA A 270 9.85 -4.27 34.83
N VAL A 271 11.17 -4.19 34.76
CA VAL A 271 11.85 -3.81 33.51
C VAL A 271 11.49 -4.92 32.52
N CYS A 272 11.02 -4.56 31.32
CA CYS A 272 11.23 -5.48 30.22
C CYS A 272 12.73 -5.84 30.16
#